data_AF-A0A644SN21-F1
#
_entry.id   AF-A0A644SN21-F1
#
_cell.length_a   1.000
_cell.length_b   1.000
_cell.length_c   1.000
_cell.angle_alpha   90.00
_cell.angle_beta   90.00
_cell.angle_gamma   90.00
#
_symmetry.space_group_name_H-M   'P 1'
#
loop_
_entity.id
_entity.type
_entity.pdbx_description
1 polymer ?
#
loop_
_entity_poly.entity_id
_entity_poly.type
_entity_poly.pdbx_seq_one_letter_code
_entity_poly.pdbx_strand_id
1 'polypeptide(L)'
;MLKTERNFQLEVLALVINLFLMVYFELNSTDAVLIFIVCFLVLTTEIINTAIEKICDFVEPNFNEKIGLIKDLAAASVVTATLLSLITGVLVYSKYVF
;
A
#
# COMPACT_ATOMS: atom_id res chain seq x y z
N MET A 1 -3.84 6.70 11.84
CA MET A 1 -3.27 6.42 10.52
C MET A 1 -3.26 7.67 9.67
N LEU A 2 -4.38 8.15 9.11
CA LEU A 2 -4.40 9.38 8.29
C LEU A 2 -3.78 10.65 8.92
N LYS A 3 -3.83 10.80 10.25
CA LYS A 3 -3.24 11.96 10.95
C LYS A 3 -1.90 11.69 11.64
N THR A 4 -1.47 10.42 11.70
CA THR A 4 -0.35 9.98 12.55
C THR A 4 0.73 9.24 11.78
N GLU A 5 0.38 8.45 10.76
CA GLU A 5 1.31 7.63 9.99
C GLU A 5 1.63 8.29 8.65
N ARG A 6 2.89 8.66 8.45
CA ARG A 6 3.33 9.32 7.22
C ARG A 6 3.25 8.40 6.00
N ASN A 7 3.54 7.12 6.15
CA ASN A 7 3.45 6.13 5.06
C ASN A 7 2.01 6.01 4.55
N PHE A 8 1.06 5.81 5.45
CA PHE A 8 -0.36 5.78 5.11
C PHE A 8 -0.84 7.07 4.41
N GLN A 9 -0.35 8.24 4.80
CA GLN A 9 -0.66 9.50 4.11
C GLN A 9 -0.14 9.51 2.66
N LEU A 10 1.07 9.02 2.44
CA LEU A 10 1.68 8.94 1.11
C LEU A 10 0.92 7.94 0.21
N GLU A 11 0.50 6.79 0.75
CA GLU A 11 -0.28 5.79 0.01
C GLU A 11 -1.66 6.32 -0.37
N VAL A 12 -2.33 7.04 0.54
CA VAL A 12 -3.61 7.70 0.23
C VAL A 12 -3.44 8.81 -0.80
N LEU A 13 -2.35 9.59 -0.72
CA LEU A 13 -2.04 10.58 -1.74
C LEU A 13 -1.79 9.91 -3.10
N ALA A 14 -1.09 8.78 -3.13
CA ALA A 14 -0.88 8.00 -4.34
C ALA A 14 -2.20 7.47 -4.92
N LEU A 15 -3.15 7.03 -4.07
CA LEU A 15 -4.50 6.67 -4.51
C LEU A 15 -5.23 7.86 -5.15
N VAL A 16 -5.17 9.05 -4.55
CA VAL A 16 -5.80 10.27 -5.11
C VAL A 16 -5.17 10.63 -6.46
N ILE A 17 -3.85 10.51 -6.59
CA ILE A 17 -3.16 10.71 -7.89
C ILE A 17 -3.67 9.70 -8.92
N ASN A 18 -3.78 8.42 -8.56
CA ASN A 18 -4.30 7.39 -9.46
C ASN A 18 -5.76 7.64 -9.88
N LEU A 19 -6.61 8.17 -8.98
CA LEU A 19 -7.97 8.62 -9.34
C LEU A 19 -7.96 9.71 -10.40
N PHE A 20 -7.07 10.69 -10.27
CA PHE A 20 -6.93 11.74 -11.28
C PHE A 20 -6.45 11.16 -12.62
N LEU A 21 -5.44 10.29 -12.60
CA LEU A 21 -4.90 9.65 -13.81
C LEU A 21 -5.94 8.74 -14.49
N MET A 22 -6.74 8.01 -13.72
CA MET A 22 -7.83 7.18 -14.24
C MET A 22 -8.83 7.98 -15.08
N VAL A 23 -9.21 9.17 -14.59
CA VAL A 23 -10.13 10.07 -15.29
C VAL A 23 -9.43 10.75 -16.47
N TYR A 24 -8.20 11.20 -16.29
CA TYR A 24 -7.43 11.92 -17.32
C TYR A 24 -7.13 11.07 -18.56
N PHE A 25 -6.77 9.80 -18.37
CA PHE A 25 -6.48 8.87 -19.46
C PHE A 25 -7.70 8.07 -19.95
N GLU A 26 -8.89 8.33 -19.39
CA GLU A 26 -10.14 7.63 -19.72
C GLU A 26 -9.98 6.10 -19.68
N LEU A 27 -9.43 5.59 -18.57
CA LEU A 27 -9.18 4.15 -18.39
C LEU A 27 -10.46 3.33 -18.59
N ASN A 28 -10.35 2.20 -19.31
CA ASN A 28 -11.46 1.26 -19.39
C ASN A 28 -11.74 0.62 -18.02
N SER A 29 -12.94 0.05 -17.85
CA SER A 29 -13.39 -0.54 -16.59
C SER A 29 -12.45 -1.61 -16.02
N THR A 30 -11.87 -2.46 -16.86
CA THR A 30 -10.92 -3.51 -16.46
C THR A 30 -9.61 -2.92 -15.94
N ASP A 31 -9.02 -1.97 -16.67
CA ASP A 31 -7.77 -1.33 -16.27
C ASP A 31 -7.96 -0.50 -14.99
N ALA A 32 -9.09 0.20 -14.85
CA ALA A 32 -9.45 0.92 -13.63
C ALA A 32 -9.59 -0.02 -12.42
N VAL A 33 -10.25 -1.18 -12.59
CA VAL A 33 -10.38 -2.19 -11.53
C VAL A 33 -9.01 -2.73 -11.10
N LEU A 34 -8.08 -2.96 -12.04
CA LEU A 34 -6.72 -3.40 -11.71
C LEU A 34 -5.98 -2.38 -10.85
N ILE A 35 -6.05 -1.08 -11.20
CA ILE A 35 -5.44 0.00 -10.42
C ILE A 35 -6.08 0.07 -9.02
N PHE A 36 -7.40 0.00 -8.92
CA PHE A 36 -8.08 -0.01 -7.62
C PHE A 36 -7.63 -1.17 -6.75
N ILE A 37 -7.60 -2.40 -7.30
CA ILE A 37 -7.20 -3.59 -6.55
C ILE A 37 -5.81 -3.39 -5.93
N VAL A 38 -4.83 -2.92 -6.71
CA VAL A 38 -3.47 -2.78 -6.19
C VAL A 38 -3.32 -1.62 -5.20
N CYS A 39 -4.00 -0.50 -5.40
CA CYS A 39 -3.99 0.60 -4.44
C CYS A 39 -4.64 0.20 -3.10
N PHE A 40 -5.78 -0.48 -3.14
CA PHE A 40 -6.45 -0.95 -1.93
C PHE A 40 -5.70 -2.10 -1.26
N LEU A 41 -4.98 -2.93 -2.02
CA LEU A 41 -4.09 -3.95 -1.46
C LEU A 41 -2.98 -3.31 -0.61
N VAL A 42 -2.29 -2.30 -1.15
CA VAL A 42 -1.24 -1.55 -0.42
C VAL A 42 -1.78 -0.97 0.89
N LEU A 43 -2.90 -0.23 0.82
CA LEU A 43 -3.54 0.35 2.01
C LEU A 43 -3.95 -0.70 3.03
N THR A 44 -4.47 -1.85 2.57
CA THR A 44 -4.87 -2.95 3.45
C THR A 44 -3.64 -3.56 4.14
N THR A 45 -2.54 -3.79 3.41
CA THR A 45 -1.31 -4.30 4.00
C THR A 45 -0.71 -3.34 5.01
N GLU A 46 -0.75 -2.03 4.77
CA GLU A 46 -0.27 -1.02 5.73
C GLU A 46 -1.13 -0.99 7.00
N ILE A 47 -2.46 -1.09 6.88
CA ILE A 47 -3.36 -1.21 8.04
C ILE A 47 -3.03 -2.45 8.86
N ILE A 48 -2.82 -3.59 8.19
CA ILE A 48 -2.45 -4.84 8.86
C ILE A 48 -1.08 -4.71 9.52
N ASN A 49 -0.08 -4.10 8.86
CA ASN A 49 1.24 -3.85 9.42
C ASN A 49 1.15 -3.05 10.73
N THR A 50 0.47 -1.91 10.71
CA THR A 50 0.27 -1.09 11.91
C THR A 50 -0.52 -1.81 13.00
N ALA A 51 -1.49 -2.66 12.64
CA ALA A 51 -2.21 -3.48 13.62
C ALA A 51 -1.26 -4.49 14.29
N ILE A 52 -0.42 -5.18 13.53
CA ILE A 52 0.59 -6.12 14.05
C ILE A 52 1.58 -5.39 14.94
N GLU A 53 2.13 -4.25 14.51
CA GLU A 53 3.05 -3.44 15.31
C GLU A 53 2.45 -3.08 16.67
N LYS A 54 1.21 -2.60 16.68
CA LYS A 54 0.51 -2.24 17.93
C LYS A 54 0.22 -3.42 18.83
N ILE A 55 -0.13 -4.57 18.27
CA ILE A 55 -0.32 -5.81 19.04
C ILE A 55 1.02 -6.25 19.66
N CYS A 56 2.10 -6.20 18.89
CA CYS A 56 3.44 -6.52 19.37
C CYS A 56 3.87 -5.59 20.51
N ASP A 57 3.68 -4.26 20.37
CA ASP A 57 4.00 -3.27 21.41
C ASP A 57 3.16 -3.46 22.67
N PHE A 58 1.91 -3.92 22.52
CA PHE A 58 1.04 -4.22 23.65
C PHE A 58 1.46 -5.50 24.39
N VAL A 59 1.89 -6.54 23.66
CA VAL A 59 2.28 -7.84 24.22
C VAL A 59 3.66 -7.81 24.86
N GLU A 60 4.63 -7.14 24.22
CA GLU A 60 6.02 -7.05 24.67
C GLU A 60 6.53 -5.62 24.45
N PRO A 61 6.40 -4.74 25.45
CA PRO A 61 6.80 -3.34 25.35
C PRO A 61 8.32 -3.14 25.41
N ASN A 62 9.09 -4.14 25.85
CA ASN A 62 10.55 -4.08 25.86
C ASN A 62 11.12 -4.60 24.55
N PHE A 63 12.39 -4.29 24.29
CA PHE A 63 13.07 -4.82 23.12
C PHE A 63 13.17 -6.35 23.17
N ASN A 64 12.64 -7.02 22.15
CA ASN A 64 12.70 -8.46 21.96
C ASN A 64 12.96 -8.79 20.49
N GLU A 65 14.04 -9.52 20.22
CA GLU A 65 14.49 -9.86 18.87
C GLU A 65 13.42 -10.61 18.05
N LYS A 66 12.63 -11.48 18.70
CA LYS A 66 11.55 -12.22 18.03
C LYS A 66 10.40 -11.31 17.60
N ILE A 67 10.09 -10.30 18.40
CA ILE A 67 9.08 -9.29 18.07
C ILE A 67 9.59 -8.40 16.93
N GLY A 68 10.88 -8.07 16.95
CA GLY A 68 11.55 -7.38 15.84
C GLY A 68 11.33 -8.11 14.51
N LEU A 69 11.62 -9.42 14.47
CA LEU A 69 11.40 -10.24 13.28
C LEU A 69 9.95 -10.23 12.79
N ILE A 70 8.97 -10.28 13.71
CA ILE A 70 7.54 -10.23 13.34
C ILE A 70 7.18 -8.89 12.70
N LYS A 71 7.67 -7.78 13.26
CA LYS A 71 7.47 -6.44 12.69
C LYS A 71 8.15 -6.31 11.32
N ASP A 72 9.35 -6.85 11.16
CA ASP A 72 10.06 -6.83 9.87
C ASP A 72 9.30 -7.61 8.79
N LEU A 73 8.70 -8.75 9.14
CA LEU A 73 7.86 -9.53 8.23
C LEU A 73 6.56 -8.77 7.86
N ALA A 74 5.95 -8.07 8.82
CA ALA A 74 4.79 -7.24 8.57
C ALA A 74 5.12 -6.09 7.62
N ALA A 75 6.25 -5.40 7.83
CA ALA A 75 6.72 -4.34 6.94
C ALA A 75 7.06 -4.87 5.53
N ALA A 76 7.64 -6.07 5.43
CA ALA A 76 7.91 -6.71 4.14
C ALA A 76 6.64 -6.98 3.33
N SER A 77 5.50 -7.25 3.98
CA SER A 77 4.21 -7.40 3.30
C SER A 77 3.77 -6.11 2.59
N VAL A 78 4.00 -4.95 3.20
CA VAL A 78 3.69 -3.64 2.60
C VAL A 78 4.60 -3.37 1.40
N VAL A 79 5.88 -3.67 1.52
CA VAL A 79 6.86 -3.52 0.43
C VAL A 79 6.48 -4.37 -0.78
N THR A 80 6.11 -5.63 -0.55
CA THR A 80 5.72 -6.54 -1.65
C THR A 80 4.41 -6.10 -2.33
N ALA A 81 3.42 -5.62 -1.57
CA ALA A 81 2.20 -5.06 -2.14
C ALA A 81 2.49 -3.77 -2.95
N THR A 82 3.39 -2.93 -2.46
CA THR A 82 3.79 -1.68 -3.13
C THR A 82 4.52 -1.98 -4.45
N LEU A 83 5.39 -3.00 -4.47
CA LEU A 83 6.07 -3.43 -5.69
C LEU A 83 5.07 -3.94 -6.74
N LEU A 84 4.09 -4.74 -6.33
CA LEU A 84 3.02 -5.18 -7.23
C LEU A 84 2.24 -3.98 -7.78
N SER A 85 1.87 -3.02 -6.93
CA SER A 85 1.16 -1.81 -7.35
C SER A 85 1.96 -1.00 -8.37
N LEU A 86 3.29 -0.90 -8.19
CA LEU A 86 4.15 -0.21 -9.14
C LEU A 86 4.16 -0.91 -10.51
N ILE A 87 4.34 -2.24 -10.52
CA ILE A 87 4.37 -3.04 -11.74
C ILE A 87 3.03 -2.92 -12.49
N THR A 88 1.91 -3.09 -11.78
CA THR A 88 0.57 -2.97 -12.38
C THR A 88 0.33 -1.56 -12.92
N GLY A 89 0.72 -0.52 -12.18
CA GLY A 89 0.62 0.87 -12.64
C GLY A 89 1.37 1.09 -13.97
N VAL A 90 2.63 0.63 -14.06
CA VAL A 90 3.42 0.75 -15.30
C VAL A 90 2.77 -0.01 -16.46
N LEU A 91 2.31 -1.24 -16.24
CA LEU A 91 1.68 -2.06 -17.28
C LEU A 91 0.33 -1.51 -17.77
N VAL A 92 -0.44 -0.87 -16.89
CA VAL A 92 -1.71 -0.27 -17.25
C VAL A 92 -1.48 1.06 -17.96
N TYR A 93 -0.78 2.02 -17.33
CA TYR A 93 -0.64 3.37 -17.88
C TYR A 93 0.21 3.41 -19.15
N SER A 94 1.15 2.49 -19.35
CA SER A 94 1.92 2.42 -20.61
C SER A 94 1.03 2.25 -21.85
N LYS A 95 -0.13 1.59 -21.73
CA LYS A 95 -1.10 1.43 -22.84
C LYS A 95 -1.78 2.73 -23.27
N TYR A 96 -1.82 3.73 -22.39
CA TYR A 96 -2.51 5.00 -22.60
C TYR A 96 -1.54 6.15 -22.94
N VAL A 97 -0.24 5.94 -22.66
CA VAL A 97 0.82 6.91 -22.95
C VAL A 97 1.48 6.66 -24.30
N PHE A 98 1.56 5.40 -24.75
CA PHE A 98 2.16 4.98 -26.02
C PHE A 98 1.11 4.35 -26.94
#